data_AF-A0A2K1YAZ6-F1
#
_entry.id   AF-A0A2K1YAZ6-F1
#
_cell.length_a   1.000
_cell.length_b   1.000
_cell.length_c   1.000
_cell.angle_alpha   90.00
_cell.angle_beta   90.00
_cell.angle_gamma   90.00
#
_symmetry.space_group_name_H-M   'P 1'
#
loop_
_entity.id
_entity.type
_entity.pdbx_description
1 polymer ?
#
loop_
_entity_poly.entity_id
_entity_poly.type
_entity_poly.pdbx_seq_one_letter_code
_entity_poly.pdbx_strand_id
1 'polypeptide(L)'
;MQRKATETVRTQMECMRLICDRDAKIQLHKVDSFMASFCNSLDSIKAIVEETMQNQGKSGRLKSSLREADDEFVKVLAVKTRKEAKQMATRESISATRARIHELQKSVLVQRARRDEFATIMSQLSLALATSEEIEHQDIDHKRDIQEAMLWYNRVLGFKIEGGQGVKFTLNNINLKNQDEECSFTIRHENDMYTLLGCDPQLNDTKQLIHELNKTNGLFKFVRKMREKFEESASLGFLPQTTTLHQESATVSVSAPALSISSDTSESPTKTSKTPDEHIRNSKGSHGRGRGSRAIMSPVSVRQSPRFKAKK
;
A
#
# COMPACT_ATOMS: atom_id res chain seq x y z
N MET A 1 157.99 7.36 -55.54
CA MET A 1 156.61 6.81 -55.54
C MET A 1 155.69 7.36 -54.43
N GLN A 2 156.15 8.24 -53.53
CA GLN A 2 155.45 8.49 -52.25
C GLN A 2 154.32 9.55 -52.26
N ARG A 3 154.27 10.46 -53.26
CA ARG A 3 153.18 11.47 -53.37
C ARG A 3 151.86 10.92 -53.93
N LYS A 4 151.91 9.98 -54.89
CA LYS A 4 150.68 9.38 -55.46
C LYS A 4 149.85 8.62 -54.42
N ALA A 5 150.50 7.97 -53.45
CA ALA A 5 149.83 7.23 -52.38
C ALA A 5 149.09 8.15 -51.38
N THR A 6 149.63 9.33 -51.07
CA THR A 6 149.00 10.28 -50.14
C THR A 6 147.87 11.09 -50.79
N GLU A 7 147.94 11.36 -52.10
CA GLU A 7 146.80 11.91 -52.85
C GLU A 7 145.64 10.91 -52.95
N THR A 8 145.89 9.63 -53.24
CA THR A 8 144.82 8.61 -53.27
C THR A 8 144.14 8.42 -51.92
N VAL A 9 144.88 8.46 -50.81
CA VAL A 9 144.28 8.38 -49.47
C VAL A 9 143.43 9.62 -49.17
N ARG A 10 143.89 10.82 -49.54
CA ARG A 10 143.11 12.06 -49.36
C ARG A 10 141.80 12.03 -50.14
N THR A 11 141.83 11.69 -51.43
CA THR A 11 140.62 11.62 -52.26
C THR A 11 139.67 10.51 -51.80
N GLN A 12 140.19 9.40 -51.28
CA GLN A 12 139.38 8.34 -50.66
C GLN A 12 138.71 8.82 -49.36
N MET A 13 139.40 9.59 -48.51
CA MET A 13 138.81 10.19 -47.30
C MET A 13 137.76 11.26 -47.62
N GLU A 14 137.97 12.09 -48.64
CA GLU A 14 136.96 13.05 -49.11
C GLU A 14 135.74 12.36 -49.73
N CYS A 15 135.94 11.29 -50.50
CA CYS A 15 134.86 10.46 -51.03
C CYS A 15 134.04 9.82 -49.89
N MET A 16 134.70 9.21 -48.90
CA MET A 16 134.03 8.66 -47.71
C MET A 16 133.26 9.72 -46.93
N ARG A 17 133.82 10.93 -46.77
CA ARG A 17 133.14 12.05 -46.11
C ARG A 17 131.86 12.44 -46.86
N LEU A 18 131.92 12.57 -48.19
CA LEU A 18 130.75 12.90 -49.02
C LEU A 18 129.68 11.80 -48.98
N ILE A 19 130.06 10.52 -48.87
CA ILE A 19 129.13 9.40 -48.65
C ILE A 19 128.46 9.56 -47.27
N CYS A 20 129.23 9.73 -46.20
CA CYS A 20 128.69 9.93 -44.85
C CYS A 20 127.77 11.17 -44.75
N ASP A 21 128.14 12.31 -45.35
CA ASP A 21 127.33 13.52 -45.37
C ASP A 21 126.03 13.34 -46.18
N ARG A 22 126.05 12.52 -47.23
CA ARG A 22 124.87 12.18 -48.03
C ARG A 22 123.94 11.23 -47.29
N ASP A 23 124.49 10.20 -46.66
CA ASP A 23 123.72 9.26 -45.85
C ASP A 23 123.12 9.96 -44.63
N ALA A 24 123.86 10.82 -43.94
CA ALA A 24 123.34 11.64 -42.85
C ALA A 24 122.14 12.49 -43.29
N LYS A 25 122.19 13.13 -44.47
CA LYS A 25 121.05 13.88 -45.05
C LYS A 25 119.87 12.98 -45.42
N ILE A 26 120.12 11.79 -45.96
CA ILE A 26 119.06 10.82 -46.30
C ILE A 26 118.37 10.31 -45.02
N GLN A 27 119.13 10.01 -43.96
CA GLN A 27 118.57 9.59 -42.68
C GLN A 27 117.81 10.73 -42.00
N LEU A 28 118.33 11.96 -42.01
CA LEU A 28 117.64 13.14 -41.49
C LEU A 28 116.29 13.35 -42.20
N HIS A 29 116.26 13.35 -43.54
CA HIS A 29 115.00 13.49 -44.29
C HIS A 29 114.01 12.33 -44.02
N LYS A 30 114.50 11.11 -43.80
CA LYS A 30 113.64 9.98 -43.39
C LYS A 30 113.06 10.19 -42.00
N VAL A 31 113.86 10.68 -41.04
CA VAL A 31 113.41 11.03 -39.68
C VAL A 31 112.40 12.16 -39.74
N ASP A 32 112.67 13.24 -40.47
CA ASP A 32 111.75 14.37 -40.62
C ASP A 32 110.42 13.95 -41.27
N SER A 33 110.46 13.12 -42.33
CA SER A 33 109.26 12.60 -42.99
C SER A 33 108.47 11.66 -42.08
N PHE A 34 109.15 10.81 -41.30
CA PHE A 34 108.50 9.96 -40.30
C PHE A 34 107.87 10.79 -39.19
N MET A 35 108.58 11.79 -38.66
CA MET A 35 108.09 12.71 -37.62
C MET A 35 106.87 13.49 -38.10
N ALA A 36 106.88 14.02 -39.33
CA ALA A 36 105.73 14.71 -39.90
C ALA A 36 104.51 13.77 -40.06
N SER A 37 104.72 12.55 -40.55
CA SER A 37 103.65 11.53 -40.65
C SER A 37 103.10 11.13 -39.28
N PHE A 38 103.98 11.00 -38.28
CA PHE A 38 103.62 10.67 -36.90
C PHE A 38 102.83 11.80 -36.23
N CYS A 39 103.27 13.06 -36.37
CA CYS A 39 102.53 14.23 -35.89
C CYS A 39 101.14 14.32 -36.53
N ASN A 40 101.03 14.19 -37.86
CA ASN A 40 99.73 14.20 -38.56
C ASN A 40 98.81 13.07 -38.07
N SER A 41 99.36 11.89 -37.76
CA SER A 41 98.60 10.78 -37.17
C SER A 41 98.11 11.11 -35.76
N LEU A 42 98.95 11.70 -34.91
CA LEU A 42 98.56 12.15 -33.57
C LEU A 42 97.48 13.24 -33.61
N ASP A 43 97.58 14.22 -34.52
CA ASP A 43 96.55 15.26 -34.68
C ASP A 43 95.22 14.68 -35.17
N SER A 44 95.26 13.68 -36.08
CA SER A 44 94.07 12.94 -36.51
C SER A 44 93.43 12.15 -35.34
N ILE A 45 94.23 11.43 -34.55
CA ILE A 45 93.76 10.72 -33.35
C ILE A 45 93.16 11.71 -32.34
N LYS A 46 93.80 12.85 -32.11
CA LYS A 46 93.32 13.90 -31.21
C LYS A 46 91.95 14.43 -31.67
N ALA A 47 91.77 14.71 -32.96
CA ALA A 47 90.49 15.14 -33.53
C ALA A 47 89.39 14.07 -33.34
N ILE A 48 89.70 12.80 -33.57
CA ILE A 48 88.76 11.68 -33.35
C ILE A 48 88.36 11.57 -31.86
N VAL A 49 89.31 11.74 -30.93
CA VAL A 49 89.02 11.73 -29.49
C VAL A 49 88.15 12.92 -29.09
N GLU A 50 88.45 14.12 -29.59
CA GLU A 50 87.66 15.33 -29.30
C GLU A 50 86.22 15.23 -29.86
N GLU A 51 86.06 14.70 -31.08
CA GLU A 51 84.74 14.41 -31.65
C GLU A 51 83.98 13.35 -30.83
N THR A 52 84.67 12.28 -30.42
CA THR A 52 84.09 11.21 -29.59
C THR A 52 83.62 11.74 -28.23
N MET A 53 84.40 12.60 -27.58
CA MET A 53 84.00 13.27 -26.32
C MET A 53 82.80 14.20 -26.55
N GLN A 54 82.78 14.98 -27.64
CA GLN A 54 81.66 15.84 -27.98
C GLN A 54 80.37 15.02 -28.24
N ASN A 55 80.49 13.90 -28.94
CA ASN A 55 79.40 12.99 -29.27
C ASN A 55 78.90 12.23 -28.02
N GLN A 56 79.77 11.84 -27.09
CA GLN A 56 79.39 11.31 -25.78
C GLN A 56 78.56 12.33 -24.97
N GLY A 57 78.99 13.59 -24.96
CA GLY A 57 78.24 14.69 -24.33
C GLY A 57 76.87 14.94 -24.97
N LYS A 58 76.75 14.89 -26.31
CA LYS A 58 75.46 14.95 -27.03
C LYS A 58 74.58 13.75 -26.66
N SER A 59 75.13 12.53 -26.65
CA SER A 59 74.42 11.30 -26.29
C SER A 59 73.87 11.33 -24.87
N GLY A 60 74.63 11.86 -23.91
CA GLY A 60 74.18 12.07 -22.53
C GLY A 60 72.94 12.97 -22.45
N ARG A 61 72.95 14.12 -23.15
CA ARG A 61 71.81 15.05 -23.20
C ARG A 61 70.58 14.45 -23.88
N LEU A 62 70.76 13.68 -24.95
CA LEU A 62 69.67 12.95 -25.61
C LEU A 62 69.05 11.90 -24.69
N LYS A 63 69.86 11.15 -23.93
CA LYS A 63 69.36 10.17 -22.95
C LYS A 63 68.58 10.81 -21.80
N SER A 64 69.02 11.96 -21.28
CA SER A 64 68.27 12.67 -20.24
C SER A 64 66.95 13.22 -20.76
N SER A 65 66.94 13.81 -21.97
CA SER A 65 65.72 14.33 -22.60
C SER A 65 64.71 13.23 -22.94
N LEU A 66 65.15 12.07 -23.41
CA LEU A 66 64.29 10.90 -23.63
C LEU A 66 63.62 10.47 -22.32
N ARG A 67 64.39 10.35 -21.24
CA ARG A 67 63.86 9.96 -19.92
C ARG A 67 62.85 10.97 -19.38
N GLU A 68 63.09 12.27 -19.56
CA GLU A 68 62.16 13.32 -19.16
C GLU A 68 60.84 13.23 -19.94
N ALA A 69 60.90 12.98 -21.25
CA ALA A 69 59.73 12.77 -22.09
C ALA A 69 58.93 11.50 -21.71
N ASP A 70 59.62 10.39 -21.39
CA ASP A 70 58.99 9.17 -20.87
C ASP A 70 58.30 9.42 -19.52
N ASP A 71 58.96 10.11 -18.59
CA ASP A 71 58.39 10.47 -17.28
C ASP A 71 57.19 11.41 -17.42
N GLU A 72 57.18 12.33 -18.40
CA GLU A 72 56.01 13.16 -18.73
C GLU A 72 54.88 12.33 -19.35
N PHE A 73 55.19 11.45 -20.32
CA PHE A 73 54.21 10.58 -20.95
C PHE A 73 53.50 9.66 -19.93
N VAL A 74 54.24 9.11 -18.96
CA VAL A 74 53.67 8.33 -17.84
C VAL A 74 52.72 9.18 -16.98
N LYS A 75 53.07 10.43 -16.68
CA LYS A 75 52.18 11.36 -15.95
C LYS A 75 50.91 11.66 -16.74
N VAL A 76 51.03 11.92 -18.05
CA VAL A 76 49.89 12.18 -18.95
C VAL A 76 48.98 10.97 -19.04
N LEU A 77 49.52 9.76 -19.19
CA LEU A 77 48.76 8.50 -19.16
C LEU A 77 48.00 8.33 -17.84
N ALA A 78 48.64 8.54 -16.68
CA ALA A 78 47.98 8.45 -15.39
C ALA A 78 46.79 9.42 -15.26
N VAL A 79 46.93 10.65 -15.78
CA VAL A 79 45.83 11.63 -15.83
C VAL A 79 44.72 11.18 -16.79
N LYS A 80 45.07 10.62 -17.96
CA LYS A 80 44.11 10.08 -18.93
C LYS A 80 43.28 8.95 -18.34
N THR A 81 43.92 7.90 -17.82
CA THR A 81 43.24 6.76 -17.18
C THR A 81 42.33 7.21 -16.04
N ARG A 82 42.75 8.20 -15.24
CA ARG A 82 41.92 8.77 -14.17
C ARG A 82 40.70 9.55 -14.70
N LYS A 83 40.82 10.26 -15.83
CA LYS A 83 39.70 10.95 -16.49
C LYS A 83 38.71 9.95 -17.08
N GLU A 84 39.20 8.91 -17.75
CA GLU A 84 38.37 7.83 -18.33
C GLU A 84 37.62 7.04 -17.25
N ALA A 85 38.29 6.66 -16.16
CA ALA A 85 37.65 5.99 -15.03
C ALA A 85 36.54 6.85 -14.38
N LYS A 86 36.75 8.17 -14.25
CA LYS A 86 35.71 9.11 -13.80
C LYS A 86 34.53 9.15 -14.78
N GLN A 87 34.80 9.22 -16.08
CA GLN A 87 33.76 9.25 -17.11
C GLN A 87 32.91 7.96 -17.08
N MET A 88 33.54 6.80 -16.96
CA MET A 88 32.85 5.51 -16.80
C MET A 88 31.96 5.48 -15.56
N ALA A 89 32.49 5.86 -14.39
CA ALA A 89 31.70 5.94 -13.16
C ALA A 89 30.50 6.89 -13.27
N THR A 90 30.63 8.04 -13.96
CA THR A 90 29.49 8.93 -14.21
C THR A 90 28.46 8.31 -15.16
N ARG A 91 28.89 7.58 -16.20
CA ARG A 91 28.00 6.88 -17.14
C ARG A 91 27.21 5.77 -16.45
N GLU A 92 27.86 5.00 -15.57
CA GLU A 92 27.22 3.97 -14.74
C GLU A 92 26.20 4.60 -13.77
N SER A 93 26.58 5.67 -13.07
CA SER A 93 25.69 6.41 -12.17
C SER A 93 24.44 6.97 -12.86
N ILE A 94 24.60 7.56 -14.05
CA ILE A 94 23.49 8.01 -14.89
C ILE A 94 22.59 6.82 -15.29
N SER A 95 23.19 5.69 -15.69
CA SER A 95 22.45 4.51 -16.14
C SER A 95 21.65 3.87 -15.00
N ALA A 96 22.24 3.73 -13.81
CA ALA A 96 21.57 3.27 -12.60
C ALA A 96 20.43 4.22 -12.18
N THR A 97 20.62 5.53 -12.33
CA THR A 97 19.60 6.54 -12.01
C THR A 97 18.44 6.48 -13.00
N ARG A 98 18.68 6.30 -14.30
CA ARG A 98 17.65 6.07 -15.32
C ARG A 98 16.83 4.80 -15.05
N ALA A 99 17.48 3.70 -14.69
CA ALA A 99 16.80 2.46 -14.31
C ALA A 99 15.86 2.66 -13.10
N ARG A 100 16.32 3.39 -12.06
CA ARG A 100 15.50 3.72 -10.89
C ARG A 100 14.32 4.63 -11.24
N ILE A 101 14.50 5.62 -12.11
CA ILE A 101 13.41 6.49 -12.59
C ILE A 101 12.35 5.68 -13.33
N HIS A 102 12.75 4.78 -14.22
CA HIS A 102 11.84 3.93 -14.98
C HIS A 102 11.03 3.00 -14.07
N GLU A 103 11.64 2.42 -13.03
CA GLU A 103 10.93 1.58 -12.07
C GLU A 103 9.95 2.38 -11.19
N LEU A 104 10.33 3.60 -10.77
CA LEU A 104 9.42 4.52 -10.10
C LEU A 104 8.24 4.92 -11.00
N GLN A 105 8.46 5.17 -12.29
CA GLN A 105 7.38 5.45 -13.24
C GLN A 105 6.38 4.29 -13.35
N LYS A 106 6.83 3.03 -13.44
CA LYS A 106 5.94 1.86 -13.40
C LYS A 106 5.13 1.82 -12.10
N SER A 107 5.77 1.99 -10.96
CA SER A 107 5.09 1.95 -9.65
C SER A 107 4.02 3.05 -9.52
N VAL A 108 4.29 4.26 -10.04
CA VAL A 108 3.33 5.38 -10.06
C VAL A 108 2.12 5.07 -10.96
N LEU A 109 2.32 4.40 -12.10
CA LEU A 109 1.22 3.96 -12.96
C LEU A 109 0.32 2.93 -12.25
N VAL A 110 0.92 1.93 -11.59
CA VAL A 110 0.17 0.92 -10.81
C VAL A 110 -0.62 1.57 -9.66
N GLN A 111 -0.01 2.48 -8.91
CA GLN A 111 -0.70 3.20 -7.82
C GLN A 111 -1.82 4.11 -8.35
N ARG A 112 -1.65 4.71 -9.54
CA ARG A 112 -2.72 5.48 -10.18
C ARG A 112 -3.91 4.60 -10.54
N ALA A 113 -3.67 3.47 -11.22
CA ALA A 113 -4.73 2.53 -11.57
C ALA A 113 -5.52 2.08 -10.32
N ARG A 114 -4.81 1.66 -9.26
CA ARG A 114 -5.42 1.25 -7.99
C ARG A 114 -6.23 2.37 -7.31
N ARG A 115 -5.76 3.61 -7.36
CA ARG A 115 -6.50 4.78 -6.84
C ARG A 115 -7.78 5.00 -7.65
N ASP A 116 -7.71 4.83 -8.96
CA ASP A 116 -8.84 5.05 -9.86
C ASP A 116 -9.89 3.92 -9.71
N GLU A 117 -9.47 2.68 -9.44
CA GLU A 117 -10.33 1.56 -9.00
C GLU A 117 -11.03 1.86 -7.67
N PHE A 118 -10.33 2.41 -6.66
CA PHE A 118 -10.99 2.82 -5.42
C PHE A 118 -11.98 3.97 -5.63
N ALA A 119 -11.69 4.90 -6.55
CA ALA A 119 -12.61 5.98 -6.89
C ALA A 119 -13.91 5.47 -7.53
N THR A 120 -13.84 4.46 -8.41
CA THR A 120 -15.06 3.84 -8.99
C THR A 120 -15.86 3.06 -7.94
N ILE A 121 -15.21 2.29 -7.07
CA ILE A 121 -15.87 1.59 -5.96
C ILE A 121 -16.57 2.59 -5.02
N MET A 122 -15.89 3.66 -4.61
CA MET A 122 -16.48 4.71 -3.76
C MET A 122 -17.67 5.39 -4.44
N SER A 123 -17.59 5.66 -5.75
CA SER A 123 -18.70 6.23 -6.51
C SER A 123 -19.91 5.29 -6.62
N GLN A 124 -19.69 3.97 -6.72
CA GLN A 124 -20.75 2.97 -6.73
C GLN A 124 -21.42 2.86 -5.35
N LEU A 125 -20.63 2.82 -4.27
CA LEU A 125 -21.15 2.77 -2.90
C LEU A 125 -21.94 4.03 -2.55
N SER A 126 -21.48 5.22 -2.91
CA SER A 126 -22.24 6.46 -2.67
C SER A 126 -23.56 6.51 -3.46
N LEU A 127 -23.58 5.98 -4.68
CA LEU A 127 -24.82 5.88 -5.46
C LEU A 127 -25.81 4.89 -4.82
N ALA A 128 -25.33 3.71 -4.40
CA ALA A 128 -26.16 2.70 -3.76
C ALA A 128 -26.76 3.21 -2.42
N LEU A 129 -25.99 3.95 -1.63
CA LEU A 129 -26.46 4.60 -0.41
C LEU A 129 -27.56 5.63 -0.71
N ALA A 130 -27.35 6.53 -1.68
CA ALA A 130 -28.35 7.52 -2.07
C ALA A 130 -29.67 6.86 -2.53
N THR A 131 -29.61 5.78 -3.32
CA THR A 131 -30.81 5.04 -3.71
C THR A 131 -31.49 4.32 -2.53
N SER A 132 -30.73 3.90 -1.51
CA SER A 132 -31.29 3.28 -0.31
C SER A 132 -31.99 4.30 0.60
N GLU A 133 -31.40 5.49 0.76
CA GLU A 133 -32.00 6.60 1.52
C GLU A 133 -33.32 7.09 0.88
N GLU A 134 -33.37 7.14 -0.46
CA GLU A 134 -34.59 7.50 -1.21
C GLU A 134 -35.70 6.45 -1.03
N ILE A 135 -35.38 5.15 -1.10
CA ILE A 135 -36.33 4.07 -0.84
C ILE A 135 -36.82 4.08 0.62
N GLU A 136 -35.93 4.33 1.58
CA GLU A 136 -36.30 4.41 3.00
C GLU A 136 -37.22 5.61 3.28
N HIS A 137 -36.94 6.78 2.70
CA HIS A 137 -37.85 7.93 2.79
C HIS A 137 -39.22 7.63 2.17
N GLN A 138 -39.25 6.97 1.00
CA GLN A 138 -40.50 6.59 0.35
C GLN A 138 -41.32 5.60 1.19
N ASP A 139 -40.69 4.61 1.84
CA ASP A 139 -41.38 3.68 2.76
C ASP A 139 -41.89 4.38 4.02
N ILE A 140 -41.11 5.27 4.61
CA ILE A 140 -41.51 6.08 5.78
C ILE A 140 -42.73 6.95 5.46
N ASP A 141 -42.72 7.64 4.31
CA ASP A 141 -43.83 8.49 3.89
C ASP A 141 -45.07 7.66 3.54
N HIS A 142 -44.92 6.56 2.78
CA HIS A 142 -46.04 5.66 2.47
C HIS A 142 -46.69 5.06 3.73
N LYS A 143 -45.88 4.69 4.72
CA LYS A 143 -46.34 4.21 6.02
C LYS A 143 -47.07 5.29 6.82
N ARG A 144 -46.64 6.55 6.75
CA ARG A 144 -47.34 7.69 7.35
C ARG A 144 -48.72 7.88 6.72
N ASP A 145 -48.79 7.87 5.39
CA ASP A 145 -50.04 8.03 4.63
C ASP A 145 -51.06 6.93 4.97
N ILE A 146 -50.60 5.67 5.06
CA ILE A 146 -51.45 4.54 5.49
C ILE A 146 -51.98 4.76 6.92
N GLN A 147 -51.13 5.20 7.85
CA GLN A 147 -51.54 5.46 9.23
C GLN A 147 -52.54 6.61 9.35
N GLU A 148 -52.34 7.69 8.60
CA GLU A 148 -53.28 8.82 8.56
C GLU A 148 -54.63 8.39 7.95
N ALA A 149 -54.61 7.64 6.85
CA ALA A 149 -55.82 7.07 6.25
C ALA A 149 -56.56 6.15 7.22
N MET A 150 -55.86 5.26 7.95
CA MET A 150 -56.46 4.41 8.97
C MET A 150 -57.12 5.22 10.09
N LEU A 151 -56.45 6.26 10.61
CA LEU A 151 -57.02 7.15 11.63
C LEU A 151 -58.26 7.90 11.12
N TRP A 152 -58.23 8.36 9.86
CA TRP A 152 -59.37 9.01 9.23
C TRP A 152 -60.57 8.06 9.09
N TYR A 153 -60.37 6.86 8.56
CA TYR A 153 -61.44 5.85 8.44
C TYR A 153 -61.99 5.45 9.80
N ASN A 154 -61.14 5.21 10.80
CA ASN A 154 -61.57 4.87 12.16
C ASN A 154 -62.48 5.96 12.75
N ARG A 155 -62.11 7.24 12.55
CA ARG A 155 -62.88 8.40 13.03
C ARG A 155 -64.19 8.60 12.28
N VAL A 156 -64.19 8.51 10.96
CA VAL A 156 -65.35 8.84 10.12
C VAL A 156 -66.39 7.72 10.12
N LEU A 157 -65.95 6.46 10.13
CA LEU A 157 -66.85 5.29 10.09
C LEU A 157 -67.20 4.73 11.47
N GLY A 158 -66.57 5.22 12.55
CA GLY A 158 -66.68 4.64 13.89
C GLY A 158 -66.34 3.15 13.84
N PHE A 159 -65.21 2.80 13.23
CA PHE A 159 -64.93 1.42 12.83
C PHE A 159 -63.42 1.15 12.85
N LYS A 160 -62.99 0.28 13.75
CA LYS A 160 -61.57 -0.07 13.97
C LYS A 160 -61.35 -1.54 13.64
N ILE A 161 -60.21 -1.85 13.04
CA ILE A 161 -59.78 -3.23 12.75
C ILE A 161 -58.50 -3.52 13.55
N GLU A 162 -58.48 -4.64 14.26
CA GLU A 162 -57.32 -5.12 15.04
C GLU A 162 -56.97 -6.56 14.62
N GLY A 163 -55.67 -6.82 14.41
CA GLY A 163 -55.16 -8.16 14.11
C GLY A 163 -54.67 -8.89 15.36
N GLY A 164 -54.97 -10.18 15.47
CA GLY A 164 -54.53 -11.06 16.55
C GLY A 164 -54.78 -12.53 16.19
N GLN A 165 -55.35 -13.31 17.12
CA GLN A 165 -55.78 -14.70 16.88
C GLN A 165 -56.86 -14.82 15.77
N GLY A 166 -57.50 -13.70 15.43
CA GLY A 166 -58.31 -13.48 14.24
C GLY A 166 -58.29 -11.99 13.90
N VAL A 167 -59.15 -11.56 12.98
CA VAL A 167 -59.41 -10.14 12.71
C VAL A 167 -60.58 -9.70 13.57
N LYS A 168 -60.32 -8.81 14.54
CA LYS A 168 -61.35 -8.16 15.36
C LYS A 168 -61.79 -6.88 14.67
N PHE A 169 -63.10 -6.74 14.55
CA PHE A 169 -63.78 -5.54 14.08
C PHE A 169 -64.50 -4.91 15.28
N THR A 170 -64.17 -3.66 15.59
CA THR A 170 -64.83 -2.87 16.62
C THR A 170 -65.62 -1.74 15.95
N LEU A 171 -66.85 -1.55 16.39
CA LEU A 171 -67.86 -0.64 15.86
C LEU A 171 -68.31 0.30 16.96
N ASN A 172 -68.02 1.57 16.78
CA ASN A 172 -68.39 2.68 17.67
C ASN A 172 -69.51 3.50 16.98
N ASN A 173 -70.11 4.44 17.71
CA ASN A 173 -71.26 5.22 17.22
C ASN A 173 -72.46 4.34 16.78
N ILE A 174 -72.66 3.20 17.44
CA ILE A 174 -73.81 2.30 17.20
C ILE A 174 -75.03 2.77 18.02
N ASN A 175 -74.84 2.97 19.32
CA ASN A 175 -75.91 3.41 20.21
C ASN A 175 -75.99 4.95 20.26
N LEU A 176 -77.09 5.51 19.74
CA LEU A 176 -77.38 6.96 19.79
C LEU A 176 -77.41 7.54 21.21
N LYS A 177 -77.64 6.72 22.24
CA LYS A 177 -77.67 7.12 23.66
C LYS A 177 -76.28 7.10 24.31
N ASN A 178 -75.44 6.14 23.93
CA ASN A 178 -74.09 5.92 24.46
C ASN A 178 -73.11 5.77 23.28
N GLN A 179 -72.53 6.88 22.80
CA GLN A 179 -71.68 6.85 21.60
C GLN A 179 -70.35 6.08 21.79
N ASP A 180 -69.90 5.97 23.04
CA ASP A 180 -68.71 5.23 23.47
C ASP A 180 -68.95 3.71 23.67
N GLU A 181 -70.17 3.21 23.44
CA GLU A 181 -70.48 1.78 23.56
C GLU A 181 -69.95 1.00 22.35
N GLU A 182 -68.82 0.31 22.54
CA GLU A 182 -68.14 -0.46 21.50
C GLU A 182 -68.80 -1.83 21.27
N CYS A 183 -69.43 -2.03 20.12
CA CYS A 183 -69.82 -3.35 19.65
C CYS A 183 -68.62 -3.99 18.93
N SER A 184 -68.31 -5.27 19.13
CA SER A 184 -67.22 -5.93 18.42
C SER A 184 -67.50 -7.38 18.03
N PHE A 185 -66.85 -7.83 16.97
CA PHE A 185 -66.85 -9.23 16.57
C PHE A 185 -65.48 -9.62 16.02
N THR A 186 -65.09 -10.87 16.23
CA THR A 186 -63.81 -11.40 15.77
C THR A 186 -64.05 -12.59 14.85
N ILE A 187 -63.52 -12.54 13.64
CA ILE A 187 -63.54 -13.66 12.69
C ILE A 187 -62.13 -14.15 12.41
N ARG A 188 -61.98 -15.45 12.16
CA ARG A 188 -60.74 -16.08 11.71
C ARG A 188 -61.01 -16.85 10.43
N HIS A 189 -60.17 -16.63 9.43
CA HIS A 189 -60.19 -17.39 8.18
C HIS A 189 -59.12 -18.48 8.24
N GLU A 190 -59.52 -19.74 8.22
CA GLU A 190 -58.65 -20.91 8.34
C GLU A 190 -59.25 -22.06 7.51
N ASN A 191 -58.44 -22.79 6.74
CA ASN A 191 -58.89 -23.86 5.84
C ASN A 191 -60.03 -23.43 4.89
N ASP A 192 -59.86 -22.28 4.23
CA ASP A 192 -60.84 -21.64 3.33
C ASP A 192 -62.23 -21.40 3.93
N MET A 193 -62.31 -21.33 5.28
CA MET A 193 -63.55 -21.04 6.00
C MET A 193 -63.35 -19.95 7.05
N TYR A 194 -64.27 -18.99 7.05
CA TYR A 194 -64.48 -18.04 8.13
C TYR A 194 -65.20 -18.71 9.30
N THR A 195 -64.63 -18.51 10.49
CA THR A 195 -65.16 -18.91 11.79
C THR A 195 -65.33 -17.68 12.66
N LEU A 196 -66.41 -17.61 13.45
CA LEU A 196 -66.59 -16.56 14.46
C LEU A 196 -65.89 -16.99 15.76
N LEU A 197 -64.97 -16.17 16.25
CA LEU A 197 -64.27 -16.39 17.53
C LEU A 197 -65.00 -15.73 18.71
N GLY A 198 -65.65 -14.59 18.47
CA GLY A 198 -66.41 -13.85 19.49
C GLY A 198 -67.28 -12.78 18.87
N CYS A 199 -68.35 -12.41 19.56
CA CYS A 199 -69.28 -11.33 19.19
C CYS A 199 -69.85 -10.76 20.49
N ASP A 200 -69.67 -9.47 20.70
CA ASP A 200 -70.08 -8.74 21.90
C ASP A 200 -70.71 -7.40 21.49
N PRO A 201 -72.00 -7.15 21.77
CA PRO A 201 -72.96 -8.08 22.35
C PRO A 201 -73.29 -9.26 21.42
N GLN A 202 -73.84 -10.34 21.98
CA GLN A 202 -74.08 -11.57 21.21
C GLN A 202 -75.35 -11.48 20.34
N LEU A 203 -75.19 -11.63 19.03
CA LEU A 203 -76.28 -11.54 18.05
C LEU A 203 -76.80 -12.94 17.64
N ASN A 204 -78.14 -13.10 17.59
CA ASN A 204 -78.79 -14.39 17.26
C ASN A 204 -78.50 -14.86 15.83
N ASP A 205 -78.47 -13.94 14.86
CA ASP A 205 -78.40 -14.25 13.42
C ASP A 205 -76.96 -14.60 12.94
N THR A 206 -75.94 -14.46 13.81
CA THR A 206 -74.53 -14.52 13.39
C THR A 206 -74.13 -15.82 12.70
N LYS A 207 -74.73 -16.96 13.10
CA LYS A 207 -74.47 -18.27 12.48
C LYS A 207 -74.87 -18.30 11.00
N GLN A 208 -75.99 -17.67 10.65
CA GLN A 208 -76.46 -17.56 9.26
C GLN A 208 -75.57 -16.61 8.45
N LEU A 209 -75.17 -15.48 9.04
CA LEU A 209 -74.28 -14.52 8.39
C LEU A 209 -72.90 -15.12 8.07
N ILE A 210 -72.32 -15.92 8.97
CA ILE A 210 -71.06 -16.65 8.72
C ILE A 210 -71.22 -17.69 7.60
N HIS A 211 -72.37 -18.38 7.53
CA HIS A 211 -72.65 -19.31 6.44
C HIS A 211 -72.81 -18.61 5.08
N GLU A 212 -73.39 -17.40 5.05
CA GLU A 212 -73.44 -16.55 3.84
C GLU A 212 -72.04 -16.03 3.45
N LEU A 213 -71.23 -15.62 4.43
CA LEU A 213 -69.85 -15.18 4.21
C LEU A 213 -69.02 -16.30 3.56
N ASN A 214 -69.10 -17.52 4.09
CA ASN A 214 -68.43 -18.70 3.53
C ASN A 214 -68.91 -19.09 2.12
N LYS A 215 -70.14 -18.73 1.74
CA LYS A 215 -70.68 -18.95 0.38
C LYS A 215 -70.30 -17.87 -0.63
N THR A 216 -70.06 -16.64 -0.17
CA THR A 216 -69.93 -15.46 -1.05
C THR A 216 -68.54 -14.83 -1.03
N ASN A 217 -67.71 -15.16 -0.05
CA ASN A 217 -66.47 -14.47 0.32
C ASN A 217 -66.63 -12.93 0.47
N GLY A 218 -67.86 -12.48 0.72
CA GLY A 218 -68.26 -11.07 0.65
C GLY A 218 -68.02 -10.29 1.94
N LEU A 219 -66.79 -10.23 2.44
CA LEU A 219 -66.47 -9.65 3.76
C LEU A 219 -67.08 -8.26 3.99
N PHE A 220 -66.99 -7.35 3.01
CA PHE A 220 -67.59 -6.01 3.12
C PHE A 220 -69.12 -6.03 3.34
N LYS A 221 -69.84 -6.93 2.65
CA LYS A 221 -71.29 -7.09 2.83
C LYS A 221 -71.61 -7.70 4.20
N PHE A 222 -70.79 -8.63 4.67
CA PHE A 222 -70.90 -9.23 5.99
C PHE A 222 -70.69 -8.18 7.11
N VAL A 223 -69.61 -7.39 7.05
CA VAL A 223 -69.33 -6.32 8.03
C VAL A 223 -70.48 -5.29 8.08
N ARG A 224 -71.04 -4.92 6.92
CA ARG A 224 -72.22 -4.05 6.85
C ARG A 224 -73.44 -4.67 7.55
N LYS A 225 -73.78 -5.92 7.23
CA LYS A 225 -74.89 -6.65 7.88
C LYS A 225 -74.68 -6.82 9.39
N MET A 226 -73.44 -7.01 9.84
CA MET A 226 -73.11 -7.05 11.27
C MET A 226 -73.39 -5.68 11.94
N ARG A 227 -72.97 -4.57 11.33
CA ARG A 227 -73.29 -3.21 11.82
C ARG A 227 -74.81 -2.98 11.91
N GLU A 228 -75.56 -3.30 10.85
CA GLU A 228 -77.03 -3.21 10.82
C GLU A 228 -77.66 -4.01 11.99
N LYS A 229 -77.16 -5.22 12.27
CA LYS A 229 -77.66 -6.08 13.36
C LYS A 229 -77.31 -5.58 14.77
N PHE A 230 -76.17 -4.91 14.95
CA PHE A 230 -75.85 -4.21 16.20
C PHE A 230 -76.75 -2.99 16.40
N GLU A 231 -77.04 -2.23 15.33
CA GLU A 231 -77.94 -1.06 15.36
C GLU A 231 -79.40 -1.45 15.67
N GLU A 232 -79.90 -2.55 15.08
CA GLU A 232 -81.18 -3.19 15.44
C GLU A 232 -81.22 -3.57 16.93
N SER A 233 -80.17 -4.24 17.42
CA SER A 233 -80.10 -4.75 18.79
C SER A 233 -79.97 -3.62 19.84
N ALA A 234 -79.20 -2.58 19.54
CA ALA A 234 -79.09 -1.38 20.38
C ALA A 234 -80.42 -0.64 20.49
N SER A 235 -81.21 -0.62 19.41
CA SER A 235 -82.54 0.04 19.37
C SER A 235 -83.59 -0.68 20.22
N LEU A 236 -83.51 -2.01 20.28
CA LEU A 236 -84.37 -2.85 21.14
C LEU A 236 -83.95 -2.88 22.61
N GLY A 237 -82.72 -2.42 22.91
CA GLY A 237 -82.08 -2.54 24.22
C GLY A 237 -81.44 -3.91 24.41
N PHE A 238 -80.16 -3.94 24.79
CA PHE A 238 -79.41 -5.19 24.97
C PHE A 238 -80.00 -6.01 26.12
N LEU A 239 -80.74 -7.07 25.77
CA LEU A 239 -81.39 -7.96 26.73
C LEU A 239 -80.40 -9.05 27.20
N PRO A 240 -80.01 -9.10 28.49
CA PRO A 240 -79.13 -10.15 28.98
C PRO A 240 -79.90 -11.48 29.11
N GLN A 241 -79.54 -12.50 28.32
CA GLN A 241 -80.03 -13.85 28.53
C GLN A 241 -79.18 -14.62 29.54
N THR A 242 -79.67 -14.70 30.78
CA THR A 242 -79.21 -15.68 31.77
C THR A 242 -79.81 -17.06 31.46
N THR A 243 -79.01 -17.99 30.96
CA THR A 243 -79.42 -19.40 30.83
C THR A 243 -79.13 -20.18 32.10
N THR A 244 -80.16 -20.41 32.92
CA THR A 244 -80.13 -21.37 34.03
C THR A 244 -80.99 -22.59 33.70
N LEU A 245 -80.42 -23.80 33.71
CA LEU A 245 -81.20 -25.04 33.78
C LEU A 245 -80.41 -26.18 34.46
N HIS A 246 -81.00 -26.72 35.53
CA HIS A 246 -80.58 -27.88 36.33
C HIS A 246 -80.41 -29.14 35.43
N GLN A 247 -79.33 -29.93 35.49
CA GLN A 247 -78.91 -30.91 36.51
C GLN A 247 -79.89 -32.08 36.76
N GLU A 248 -79.42 -33.30 36.47
CA GLU A 248 -79.77 -34.54 37.18
C GLU A 248 -78.49 -35.34 37.53
N SER A 249 -78.56 -36.23 38.53
CA SER A 249 -77.39 -36.82 39.22
C SER A 249 -77.50 -38.34 39.43
N ALA A 250 -76.35 -39.03 39.52
CA ALA A 250 -76.18 -40.35 40.16
C ALA A 250 -74.67 -40.58 40.45
N THR A 251 -74.16 -40.56 41.69
CA THR A 251 -74.05 -41.69 42.66
C THR A 251 -73.28 -42.91 42.13
N VAL A 252 -72.32 -43.55 42.81
CA VAL A 252 -71.57 -43.26 44.06
C VAL A 252 -70.26 -44.09 44.03
N SER A 253 -69.22 -43.83 44.84
CA SER A 253 -68.90 -44.63 46.05
C SER A 253 -67.55 -44.19 46.68
N VAL A 254 -66.98 -45.06 47.54
CA VAL A 254 -65.87 -44.88 48.50
C VAL A 254 -64.77 -45.93 48.29
N SER A 255 -63.48 -45.56 48.41
CA SER A 255 -62.45 -46.22 49.26
C SER A 255 -61.03 -45.74 48.97
N ALA A 256 -60.23 -45.52 50.02
CA ALA A 256 -58.76 -45.32 49.95
C ALA A 256 -58.02 -46.61 50.37
N PRO A 257 -56.69 -46.75 50.13
CA PRO A 257 -55.76 -46.41 51.21
C PRO A 257 -54.34 -45.88 50.82
N ALA A 258 -53.85 -44.96 51.67
CA ALA A 258 -52.50 -44.85 52.26
C ALA A 258 -51.18 -45.21 51.52
N LEU A 259 -50.27 -44.20 51.47
CA LEU A 259 -48.79 -44.27 51.66
C LEU A 259 -47.94 -44.94 50.52
N SER A 260 -46.70 -44.54 50.19
CA SER A 260 -45.63 -43.94 51.01
C SER A 260 -44.42 -43.36 50.19
N ILE A 261 -43.76 -42.31 50.73
CA ILE A 261 -42.27 -42.13 50.86
C ILE A 261 -41.36 -41.77 49.64
N SER A 262 -40.70 -40.58 49.77
CA SER A 262 -39.26 -40.24 49.51
C SER A 262 -38.77 -40.06 48.06
N SER A 263 -37.78 -39.22 47.69
CA SER A 263 -36.90 -38.17 48.29
C SER A 263 -36.21 -37.44 47.11
N ASP A 264 -35.49 -36.31 47.18
CA ASP A 264 -35.26 -35.18 48.11
C ASP A 264 -34.27 -34.21 47.38
N THR A 265 -33.90 -33.07 47.99
CA THR A 265 -32.80 -32.13 47.57
C THR A 265 -33.15 -31.25 46.35
N SER A 266 -33.40 -29.94 46.48
CA SER A 266 -32.45 -28.85 46.85
C SER A 266 -31.29 -28.74 45.83
N GLU A 267 -30.86 -27.58 45.34
CA GLU A 267 -30.64 -26.33 46.08
C GLU A 267 -30.50 -25.10 45.15
N SER A 268 -30.59 -23.89 45.70
CA SER A 268 -30.33 -22.61 44.99
C SER A 268 -29.24 -21.80 45.70
N PRO A 269 -28.43 -20.99 44.98
CA PRO A 269 -28.03 -19.71 45.58
C PRO A 269 -27.90 -18.49 44.64
N THR A 270 -28.76 -17.50 44.88
CA THR A 270 -28.49 -16.06 45.13
C THR A 270 -27.26 -15.27 44.59
N LYS A 271 -27.55 -13.99 44.20
CA LYS A 271 -26.76 -12.73 44.42
C LYS A 271 -25.47 -12.55 43.56
N THR A 272 -24.83 -11.39 43.31
CA THR A 272 -25.02 -9.91 43.48
C THR A 272 -23.90 -9.17 42.69
N SER A 273 -23.93 -7.88 42.28
CA SER A 273 -25.02 -6.90 42.00
C SER A 273 -24.47 -5.51 41.57
N LYS A 274 -25.23 -4.75 40.75
CA LYS A 274 -25.26 -3.27 40.60
C LYS A 274 -24.21 -2.49 39.75
N THR A 275 -24.74 -1.45 39.13
CA THR A 275 -24.26 -0.36 38.24
C THR A 275 -24.02 0.96 39.04
N PRO A 276 -23.92 2.20 38.47
CA PRO A 276 -23.26 2.75 37.24
C PRO A 276 -22.40 4.04 37.50
N ASP A 277 -21.88 4.64 36.40
CA ASP A 277 -22.11 6.05 35.97
C ASP A 277 -20.98 7.12 35.79
N GLU A 278 -21.26 8.01 34.82
CA GLU A 278 -20.68 9.29 34.33
C GLU A 278 -19.34 9.91 34.86
N HIS A 279 -18.57 10.51 33.93
CA HIS A 279 -18.37 11.98 33.87
C HIS A 279 -17.63 12.53 32.61
N ILE A 280 -17.82 13.83 32.35
CA ILE A 280 -17.37 14.62 31.18
C ILE A 280 -16.33 15.69 31.61
N ARG A 281 -15.28 16.00 30.80
CA ARG A 281 -14.86 17.39 30.37
C ARG A 281 -13.40 17.58 29.89
N ASN A 282 -13.25 18.62 29.07
CA ASN A 282 -12.08 19.08 28.31
C ASN A 282 -11.01 19.88 29.11
N SER A 283 -9.79 20.01 28.57
CA SER A 283 -9.17 21.29 28.09
C SER A 283 -7.66 21.55 28.38
N LYS A 284 -7.02 22.40 27.53
CA LYS A 284 -5.66 23.04 27.63
C LYS A 284 -4.45 22.09 27.48
N GLY A 285 -3.24 22.48 27.08
CA GLY A 285 -2.64 23.75 26.60
C GLY A 285 -1.13 23.82 26.95
N SER A 286 -0.21 24.54 26.28
CA SER A 286 -0.25 25.25 24.99
C SER A 286 1.14 25.86 24.61
N HIS A 287 1.50 25.89 23.31
CA HIS A 287 2.51 26.77 22.65
C HIS A 287 4.03 26.48 22.78
N GLY A 288 4.80 26.84 21.73
CA GLY A 288 6.27 26.77 21.73
C GLY A 288 6.95 26.91 20.35
N ARG A 289 6.98 28.14 19.83
CA ARG A 289 7.74 28.57 18.63
C ARG A 289 9.25 28.24 18.70
N GLY A 290 9.87 27.92 17.56
CA GLY A 290 11.35 27.90 17.41
C GLY A 290 11.79 27.82 15.95
N ARG A 291 12.56 28.81 15.47
CA ARG A 291 12.93 29.01 14.05
C ARG A 291 14.46 29.03 13.91
N GLY A 292 15.04 28.26 12.98
CA GLY A 292 16.35 28.63 12.42
C GLY A 292 17.37 27.52 12.08
N SER A 293 17.57 27.34 10.77
CA SER A 293 18.88 27.34 10.08
C SER A 293 19.93 26.21 10.28
N ARG A 294 20.32 25.63 9.13
CA ARG A 294 21.66 25.10 8.73
C ARG A 294 22.37 24.10 9.68
N ALA A 295 22.51 22.81 9.33
CA ALA A 295 23.28 22.19 8.23
C ALA A 295 24.66 21.65 8.70
N ILE A 296 25.23 20.71 7.90
CA ILE A 296 26.63 20.24 7.89
C ILE A 296 27.00 19.07 8.85
N MET A 297 27.02 17.88 8.23
CA MET A 297 27.99 16.77 8.36
C MET A 297 27.95 15.74 9.51
N SER A 298 27.98 14.47 9.07
CA SER A 298 28.39 13.29 9.82
C SER A 298 29.91 13.24 10.01
N PRO A 299 30.43 12.67 11.12
CA PRO A 299 31.80 12.18 11.19
C PRO A 299 31.90 10.77 10.59
N VAL A 300 32.89 10.57 9.72
CA VAL A 300 33.30 9.25 9.21
C VAL A 300 34.29 8.63 10.20
N SER A 301 34.13 7.34 10.53
CA SER A 301 35.18 6.54 11.17
C SER A 301 35.78 5.54 10.17
N VAL A 302 37.07 5.21 10.33
CA VAL A 302 37.95 4.71 9.25
C VAL A 302 38.76 3.49 9.69
N ARG A 303 38.87 2.49 8.79
CA ARG A 303 39.68 1.23 8.86
C ARG A 303 39.12 0.17 9.84
N GLN A 304 39.24 -1.14 9.58
CA GLN A 304 40.41 -1.86 9.03
C GLN A 304 40.06 -3.18 8.27
N SER A 305 40.61 -3.33 7.05
CA SER A 305 40.84 -4.54 6.20
C SER A 305 40.10 -5.90 6.41
N PRO A 306 39.55 -6.51 5.33
CA PRO A 306 39.32 -7.96 5.23
C PRO A 306 40.52 -8.71 4.60
N ARG A 307 40.84 -9.91 5.10
CA ARG A 307 41.81 -10.85 4.47
C ARG A 307 41.08 -12.01 3.81
N PHE A 308 41.39 -12.28 2.54
CA PHE A 308 40.98 -13.48 1.82
C PHE A 308 41.59 -14.75 2.45
N LYS A 309 40.83 -15.85 2.43
CA LYS A 309 41.37 -17.19 2.21
C LYS A 309 40.55 -17.93 1.16
N ALA A 310 41.24 -18.46 0.16
CA ALA A 310 40.66 -19.30 -0.88
C ALA A 310 40.50 -20.74 -0.40
N LYS A 311 39.56 -21.48 -0.99
CA LYS A 311 39.48 -22.94 -0.87
C LYS A 311 40.68 -23.60 -1.55
N LYS A 312 41.21 -24.63 -0.91
CA LYS A 312 41.67 -25.85 -1.57
C LYS A 312 41.39 -27.02 -0.63
#